data_AF-A0ABD3VBZ7-F1
#
_entry.id   AF-A0ABD3VBZ7-F1
#
_cell.length_a   1.000
_cell.length_b   1.000
_cell.length_c   1.000
_cell.angle_alpha   90.00
_cell.angle_beta   90.00
_cell.angle_gamma   90.00
#
_symmetry.space_group_name_H-M   'P 1'
#
loop_
_entity.id
_entity.type
_entity.pdbx_description
1 polymer ?
#
loop_
_entity_poly.entity_id
_entity_poly.type
_entity_poly.pdbx_seq_one_letter_code
_entity_poly.pdbx_strand_id
1 'polypeptide(L)'
;MELENENQGGVTEHQDSTFHVTDASASLFLDKSIRKLGPKLNSVNRRQARMESSLQRLEAKCDLIIHSVAQLVTKSQHEPHSIQQVQQLFQTVSSPGLSTDVHCFDSVFHQVSDYKSIKSQPFGPCLEDPFHDVPLEYKMSMRFLEKLKSQSSGPGNFAVKISERLYPELFTAENLRLKYSYFGGGVLNKQELDPQRKEILQRYVLSFYPEYQNPDLWKSQIVAKVNENLRRPVQRKRVKIPDNEW
;
A
#
# COMPACT_ATOMS: atom_id res chain seq x y z
N MET A 1 71.73 -45.86 -12.89
CA MET A 1 70.38 -46.43 -12.81
C MET A 1 69.48 -45.39 -13.46
N GLU A 2 69.40 -45.26 -14.78
CA GLU A 2 68.88 -46.27 -15.75
C GLU A 2 67.60 -46.90 -15.14
N LEU A 3 66.41 -46.75 -15.71
CA LEU A 3 66.03 -47.02 -17.10
C LEU A 3 64.81 -46.22 -17.58
N GLU A 4 64.72 -46.21 -18.90
CA GLU A 4 63.71 -45.71 -19.84
C GLU A 4 62.27 -46.20 -19.58
N ASN A 5 61.28 -45.46 -20.11
CA ASN A 5 60.32 -46.07 -21.04
C ASN A 5 59.50 -45.04 -21.82
N GLU A 6 59.64 -45.10 -23.14
CA GLU A 6 58.68 -44.60 -24.11
C GLU A 6 57.35 -45.38 -23.98
N ASN A 7 56.20 -44.72 -24.20
CA ASN A 7 55.19 -45.34 -25.06
C ASN A 7 54.23 -44.31 -25.65
N GLN A 8 54.09 -44.39 -26.97
CA GLN A 8 53.13 -43.70 -27.81
C GLN A 8 51.77 -44.43 -27.75
N GLY A 9 50.68 -43.72 -28.05
CA GLY A 9 49.51 -44.34 -28.67
C GLY A 9 48.16 -43.94 -28.07
N GLY A 10 47.24 -43.55 -28.96
CA GLY A 10 45.80 -43.71 -28.73
C GLY A 10 44.96 -42.46 -28.94
N VAL A 11 44.81 -42.01 -30.19
CA VAL A 11 43.67 -41.18 -30.60
C VAL A 11 42.46 -42.12 -30.70
N THR A 12 41.51 -42.00 -29.79
CA THR A 12 40.20 -42.68 -29.87
C THR A 12 39.17 -41.73 -30.47
N GLU A 13 38.79 -42.04 -31.71
CA GLU A 13 37.72 -41.42 -32.48
C GLU A 13 36.36 -41.92 -31.96
N HIS A 14 35.56 -41.02 -31.36
CA HIS A 14 34.19 -41.31 -30.93
C HIS A 14 33.24 -41.21 -32.12
N GLN A 15 32.64 -42.33 -32.49
CA GLN A 15 31.53 -42.40 -33.43
C GLN A 15 30.25 -41.90 -32.75
N ASP A 16 29.81 -40.69 -33.11
CA ASP A 16 28.50 -40.16 -32.74
C ASP A 16 27.39 -40.85 -33.55
N SER A 17 26.70 -41.78 -32.90
CA SER A 17 25.45 -42.37 -33.38
C SER A 17 24.32 -41.33 -33.23
N THR A 18 24.13 -40.51 -34.26
CA THR A 18 22.97 -39.61 -34.37
C THR A 18 21.71 -40.45 -34.62
N PHE A 19 20.93 -40.66 -33.56
CA PHE A 19 19.61 -41.28 -33.61
C PHE A 19 18.62 -40.30 -34.27
N HIS A 20 18.26 -40.52 -35.55
CA HIS A 20 17.14 -39.83 -36.18
C HIS A 20 15.81 -40.39 -35.65
N VAL A 21 15.32 -39.85 -34.53
CA VAL A 21 13.93 -40.03 -34.12
C VAL A 21 13.06 -39.18 -35.04
N THR A 22 12.20 -39.83 -35.82
CA THR A 22 11.29 -39.17 -36.76
C THR A 22 10.28 -38.28 -36.02
N ASP A 23 10.38 -36.98 -36.25
CA ASP A 23 9.60 -35.84 -35.71
C ASP A 23 8.08 -35.89 -36.01
N ALA A 24 7.65 -36.79 -36.90
CA ALA A 24 6.24 -36.88 -37.32
C ALA A 24 5.27 -37.25 -36.19
N SER A 25 5.71 -38.07 -35.22
CA SER A 25 4.84 -38.54 -34.13
C SER A 25 4.60 -37.47 -33.06
N ALA A 26 5.60 -36.64 -32.78
CA ALA A 26 5.48 -35.52 -31.84
C ALA A 26 4.58 -34.41 -32.40
N SER A 27 4.74 -34.11 -33.70
CA SER A 27 3.91 -33.14 -34.42
C SER A 27 2.42 -33.53 -34.42
N LEU A 28 2.10 -34.81 -34.66
CA LEU A 28 0.72 -35.32 -34.62
C LEU A 28 0.11 -35.31 -33.20
N PHE A 29 0.92 -35.52 -32.16
CA PHE A 29 0.49 -35.44 -30.77
C PHE A 29 0.20 -33.99 -30.32
N LEU A 30 1.04 -33.04 -30.74
CA LEU A 30 0.79 -31.62 -30.51
C LEU A 30 -0.47 -31.15 -31.25
N ASP A 31 -0.65 -31.53 -32.52
CA ASP A 31 -1.80 -31.09 -33.32
C ASP A 31 -3.14 -31.64 -32.76
N LYS A 32 -3.17 -32.89 -32.28
CA LYS A 32 -4.34 -33.45 -31.57
C LYS A 32 -4.61 -32.73 -30.25
N SER A 33 -3.57 -32.33 -29.52
CA SER A 33 -3.70 -31.61 -28.24
C SER A 33 -4.21 -30.18 -28.44
N ILE A 34 -3.71 -29.48 -29.47
CA ILE A 34 -4.14 -28.13 -29.86
C ILE A 34 -5.61 -28.15 -30.29
N ARG A 35 -6.03 -29.13 -31.11
CA ARG A 35 -7.44 -29.28 -31.52
C ARG A 35 -8.38 -29.55 -30.34
N LYS A 36 -7.91 -30.27 -29.31
CA LYS A 36 -8.73 -30.62 -28.14
C LYS A 36 -8.80 -29.51 -27.08
N LEU A 37 -7.74 -28.70 -26.93
CA LEU A 37 -7.64 -27.67 -25.89
C LEU A 37 -7.95 -26.25 -26.40
N GLY A 38 -7.77 -25.97 -27.69
CA GLY A 38 -8.03 -24.66 -28.30
C GLY A 38 -9.45 -24.12 -28.04
N PRO A 39 -10.52 -24.91 -28.26
CA PRO A 39 -11.89 -24.46 -28.00
C PRO A 39 -12.16 -24.16 -26.51
N LYS A 40 -11.55 -24.94 -25.60
CA LYS A 40 -11.68 -24.74 -24.15
C LYS A 40 -10.99 -23.44 -23.72
N LEU A 41 -9.77 -23.20 -24.20
CA LEU A 41 -9.02 -21.96 -23.93
C LEU A 41 -9.76 -20.73 -24.48
N ASN A 42 -10.32 -20.83 -25.70
CA ASN A 42 -11.15 -19.77 -26.29
C ASN A 42 -12.42 -19.49 -25.47
N SER A 43 -13.05 -20.52 -24.90
CA SER A 43 -14.23 -20.34 -24.05
C SER A 43 -13.91 -19.64 -22.72
N VAL A 44 -12.74 -19.93 -22.14
CA VAL A 44 -12.25 -19.30 -20.90
C VAL A 44 -11.90 -17.83 -21.17
N ASN A 45 -11.16 -17.55 -22.25
CA ASN A 45 -10.82 -16.18 -22.65
C ASN A 45 -12.08 -15.33 -22.91
N ARG A 46 -13.12 -15.91 -23.54
CA ARG A 46 -14.41 -15.22 -23.74
C ARG A 46 -15.16 -14.95 -22.44
N ARG A 47 -15.11 -15.88 -21.47
CA ARG A 47 -15.69 -15.68 -20.14
C ARG A 47 -14.93 -14.58 -19.37
N GLN A 48 -13.61 -14.60 -19.43
CA GLN A 48 -12.76 -13.57 -18.85
C GLN A 48 -13.06 -12.19 -19.43
N ALA A 49 -13.10 -12.04 -20.75
CA ALA A 49 -13.43 -10.76 -21.40
C ALA A 49 -14.84 -10.24 -21.03
N ARG A 50 -15.81 -11.15 -20.84
CA ARG A 50 -17.17 -10.77 -20.37
C ARG A 50 -17.16 -10.30 -18.93
N MET A 51 -16.37 -10.93 -18.06
CA MET A 51 -16.21 -10.50 -16.68
C MET A 51 -15.51 -9.15 -16.60
N GLU A 52 -14.41 -8.95 -17.33
CA GLU A 52 -13.69 -7.66 -17.40
C GLU A 52 -14.60 -6.53 -17.92
N SER A 53 -15.39 -6.79 -18.97
CA SER A 53 -16.40 -5.83 -19.46
C SER A 53 -17.48 -5.51 -18.43
N SER A 54 -17.84 -6.48 -17.58
CA SER A 54 -18.85 -6.28 -16.53
C SER A 54 -18.28 -5.49 -15.36
N LEU A 55 -17.03 -5.74 -15.01
CA LEU A 55 -16.29 -5.01 -13.98
C LEU A 55 -16.07 -3.55 -14.39
N GLN A 56 -15.67 -3.29 -15.63
CA GLN A 56 -15.51 -1.94 -16.16
C GLN A 56 -16.83 -1.15 -16.18
N ARG A 57 -17.97 -1.82 -16.46
CA ARG A 57 -19.30 -1.21 -16.35
C ARG A 57 -19.69 -0.90 -14.90
N LEU A 58 -19.23 -1.69 -13.95
CA LEU A 58 -19.50 -1.47 -12.53
C LEU A 58 -18.64 -0.33 -11.99
N GLU A 59 -17.35 -0.29 -12.34
CA GLU A 59 -16.43 0.81 -12.02
C GLU A 59 -16.97 2.15 -12.53
N ALA A 60 -17.40 2.21 -13.80
CA ALA A 60 -17.99 3.42 -14.37
C ALA A 60 -19.25 3.89 -13.61
N LYS A 61 -20.06 2.96 -13.08
CA LYS A 61 -21.22 3.30 -12.25
C LYS A 61 -20.80 3.80 -10.86
N CYS A 62 -19.80 3.18 -10.24
CA CYS A 62 -19.24 3.61 -8.98
C CYS A 62 -18.65 5.02 -9.08
N ASP A 63 -17.90 5.31 -10.15
CA ASP A 63 -17.34 6.63 -10.40
C ASP A 63 -18.43 7.70 -10.58
N LEU A 64 -19.52 7.36 -11.28
CA LEU A 64 -20.67 8.25 -11.42
C LEU A 64 -21.29 8.58 -10.05
N ILE A 65 -21.48 7.56 -9.20
CA ILE A 65 -22.03 7.73 -7.84
C ILE A 65 -21.08 8.58 -6.98
N ILE A 66 -19.79 8.27 -7.00
CA ILE A 66 -18.77 9.02 -6.25
C ILE A 66 -18.77 10.49 -6.70
N HIS A 67 -18.86 10.76 -8.00
CA HIS A 67 -18.90 12.11 -8.52
C HIS A 67 -20.18 12.86 -8.12
N SER A 68 -21.35 12.21 -8.19
CA SER A 68 -22.60 12.80 -7.72
C SER A 68 -22.57 13.11 -6.22
N VAL A 69 -22.05 12.20 -5.39
CA VAL A 69 -21.89 12.43 -3.95
C VAL A 69 -20.91 13.58 -3.68
N ALA A 70 -19.78 13.64 -4.39
CA ALA A 70 -18.82 14.73 -4.25
C ALA A 70 -19.43 16.10 -4.62
N GLN A 71 -20.23 16.17 -5.69
CA GLN A 71 -20.96 17.39 -6.07
C GLN A 71 -22.02 17.81 -5.04
N LEU A 72 -22.65 16.85 -4.36
CA LEU A 72 -23.63 17.14 -3.31
C LEU A 72 -22.95 17.65 -2.03
N VAL A 73 -21.80 17.05 -1.66
CA VAL A 73 -21.01 17.48 -0.50
C VAL A 73 -20.45 18.88 -0.69
N THR A 74 -20.00 19.25 -1.90
CA THR A 74 -19.51 20.60 -2.17
C THR A 74 -20.62 21.65 -2.18
N LYS A 75 -21.84 21.29 -2.61
CA LYS A 75 -23.01 22.18 -2.55
C LYS A 75 -23.57 22.36 -1.13
N SER A 76 -23.41 21.36 -0.27
CA SER A 76 -23.91 21.36 1.12
C SER A 76 -23.14 22.29 2.06
N GLN A 77 -21.89 22.68 1.74
CA GLN A 77 -21.09 23.55 2.61
C GLN A 77 -21.59 25.00 2.74
N HIS A 78 -22.60 25.42 1.97
CA HIS A 78 -23.12 26.79 2.01
C HIS A 78 -24.60 26.95 2.40
N GLU A 79 -25.39 25.89 2.60
CA GLU A 79 -26.83 26.02 2.91
C GLU A 79 -27.40 24.79 3.67
N PRO A 80 -28.05 24.97 4.85
CA PRO A 80 -28.61 23.88 5.67
C PRO A 80 -29.87 23.23 5.07
N HIS A 81 -30.42 23.76 3.97
CA HIS A 81 -31.55 23.15 3.24
C HIS A 81 -31.18 21.92 2.38
N SER A 82 -29.91 21.51 2.34
CA SER A 82 -29.40 20.46 1.43
C SER A 82 -29.73 19.01 1.82
N ILE A 83 -30.01 18.71 3.10
CA ILE A 83 -30.26 17.32 3.56
C ILE A 83 -31.60 16.77 3.06
N GLN A 84 -32.66 17.60 3.01
CA GLN A 84 -33.95 17.20 2.46
C GLN A 84 -33.91 17.01 0.93
N GLN A 85 -33.07 17.77 0.22
CA GLN A 85 -32.84 17.56 -1.22
C GLN A 85 -32.08 16.26 -1.49
N VAL A 86 -31.14 15.88 -0.63
CA VAL A 86 -30.45 14.58 -0.69
C VAL A 86 -31.44 13.42 -0.49
N GLN A 87 -32.39 13.55 0.46
CA GLN A 87 -33.46 12.56 0.65
C GLN A 87 -34.42 12.50 -0.55
N GLN A 88 -34.77 13.65 -1.14
CA GLN A 88 -35.62 13.69 -2.34
C GLN A 88 -34.93 13.09 -3.58
N LEU A 89 -33.63 13.35 -3.78
CA LEU A 89 -32.85 12.74 -4.87
C LEU A 89 -32.75 11.22 -4.71
N PHE A 90 -32.56 10.73 -3.49
CA PHE A 90 -32.57 9.29 -3.18
C PHE A 90 -33.93 8.64 -3.48
N GLN A 91 -35.02 9.40 -3.35
CA GLN A 91 -36.37 8.96 -3.74
C GLN A 91 -36.61 9.04 -5.26
N THR A 92 -35.93 9.95 -5.98
CA THR A 92 -36.07 10.06 -7.45
C THR A 92 -35.36 8.93 -8.20
N VAL A 93 -34.25 8.41 -7.65
CA VAL A 93 -33.67 7.14 -8.13
C VAL A 93 -34.50 5.90 -7.73
N SER A 94 -35.56 6.09 -6.95
CA SER A 94 -36.40 5.02 -6.37
C SER A 94 -37.87 5.05 -6.81
N SER A 95 -38.24 5.63 -7.97
CA SER A 95 -39.63 5.62 -8.47
C SER A 95 -39.78 5.10 -9.92
N PRO A 96 -40.98 4.62 -10.32
CA PRO A 96 -41.16 3.27 -10.83
C PRO A 96 -41.32 3.25 -12.36
N GLY A 97 -40.33 2.65 -13.03
CA GLY A 97 -40.36 2.41 -14.47
C GLY A 97 -39.57 1.19 -14.93
N LEU A 98 -39.00 0.42 -14.01
CA LEU A 98 -38.47 -0.91 -14.30
C LEU A 98 -39.21 -1.92 -13.42
N SER A 99 -39.79 -2.91 -14.10
CA SER A 99 -40.39 -4.13 -13.59
C SER A 99 -40.04 -4.43 -12.13
N THR A 100 -41.04 -4.32 -11.27
CA THR A 100 -41.02 -4.74 -9.88
C THR A 100 -40.73 -6.23 -9.80
N ASP A 101 -39.47 -6.58 -9.54
CA ASP A 101 -39.17 -7.79 -8.81
C ASP A 101 -38.59 -7.36 -7.47
N VAL A 102 -39.49 -7.21 -6.50
CA VAL A 102 -39.20 -6.70 -5.15
C VAL A 102 -38.22 -7.65 -4.42
N HIS A 103 -38.06 -8.87 -4.93
CA HIS A 103 -37.04 -9.82 -4.50
C HIS A 103 -35.60 -9.40 -4.84
N CYS A 104 -35.38 -8.41 -5.71
CA CYS A 104 -34.03 -7.90 -5.99
C CYS A 104 -33.55 -6.90 -4.94
N PHE A 105 -34.44 -6.07 -4.37
CA PHE A 105 -34.02 -5.04 -3.41
C PHE A 105 -33.75 -5.61 -2.01
N ASP A 106 -34.56 -6.58 -1.57
CA ASP A 106 -34.25 -7.37 -0.35
C ASP A 106 -33.01 -8.24 -0.56
N SER A 107 -32.75 -8.74 -1.77
CA SER A 107 -31.52 -9.46 -2.08
C SER A 107 -30.29 -8.54 -2.11
N VAL A 108 -30.41 -7.28 -2.56
CA VAL A 108 -29.33 -6.29 -2.48
C VAL A 108 -29.13 -5.79 -1.04
N PHE A 109 -30.19 -5.59 -0.26
CA PHE A 109 -30.06 -5.17 1.14
C PHE A 109 -29.57 -6.31 2.03
N HIS A 110 -30.00 -7.55 1.79
CA HIS A 110 -29.38 -8.74 2.37
C HIS A 110 -27.97 -9.00 1.81
N GLN A 111 -27.64 -8.67 0.56
CA GLN A 111 -26.25 -8.71 0.08
C GLN A 111 -25.38 -7.59 0.66
N VAL A 112 -25.96 -6.47 1.10
CA VAL A 112 -25.25 -5.38 1.79
C VAL A 112 -25.15 -5.63 3.30
N SER A 113 -26.14 -6.30 3.89
CA SER A 113 -26.05 -6.84 5.26
C SER A 113 -25.10 -8.04 5.32
N ASP A 114 -25.15 -8.91 4.31
CA ASP A 114 -24.18 -9.96 4.07
C ASP A 114 -22.84 -9.36 3.67
N TYR A 115 -22.73 -8.20 3.02
CA TYR A 115 -21.42 -7.54 2.83
C TYR A 115 -20.78 -7.14 4.18
N LYS A 116 -21.59 -6.80 5.19
CA LYS A 116 -21.11 -6.61 6.56
C LYS A 116 -20.84 -7.92 7.30
N SER A 117 -21.48 -9.04 6.90
CA SER A 117 -21.28 -10.40 7.46
C SER A 117 -20.20 -11.23 6.73
N ILE A 118 -19.93 -10.96 5.46
CA ILE A 118 -18.89 -11.55 4.59
C ILE A 118 -17.52 -10.99 4.99
N LYS A 119 -17.50 -9.86 5.71
CA LYS A 119 -16.31 -9.35 6.40
C LYS A 119 -15.98 -10.08 7.71
N SER A 120 -16.79 -11.06 8.15
CA SER A 120 -16.52 -11.85 9.36
C SER A 120 -16.19 -13.34 9.12
N GLN A 121 -15.92 -13.76 7.88
CA GLN A 121 -15.23 -15.04 7.61
C GLN A 121 -14.06 -14.88 6.63
N PRO A 122 -12.97 -15.66 6.82
CA PRO A 122 -11.67 -15.31 6.28
C PRO A 122 -11.61 -15.64 4.79
N PHE A 123 -11.83 -14.64 3.96
CA PHE A 123 -11.21 -14.62 2.65
C PHE A 123 -9.69 -14.70 2.89
N GLY A 124 -9.10 -15.84 2.54
CA GLY A 124 -7.68 -16.13 2.78
C GLY A 124 -6.77 -14.97 2.37
N PRO A 125 -5.63 -14.82 3.06
CA PRO A 125 -5.15 -13.57 3.63
C PRO A 125 -5.39 -12.39 2.68
N CYS A 126 -6.59 -11.82 2.72
CA CYS A 126 -6.79 -10.43 2.32
C CYS A 126 -5.78 -9.66 3.16
N LEU A 127 -4.79 -9.03 2.52
CA LEU A 127 -3.79 -8.17 3.14
C LEU A 127 -4.50 -7.33 4.21
N GLU A 128 -4.45 -7.80 5.46
CA GLU A 128 -5.04 -7.07 6.56
C GLU A 128 -4.35 -5.72 6.53
N ASP A 129 -5.13 -4.64 6.58
CA ASP A 129 -4.56 -3.31 6.77
C ASP A 129 -3.54 -3.45 7.89
N PRO A 130 -2.23 -3.33 7.61
CA PRO A 130 -1.19 -3.65 8.57
C PRO A 130 -1.15 -2.60 9.69
N PHE A 131 -2.12 -1.67 9.71
CA PHE A 131 -2.36 -0.62 10.68
C PHE A 131 -3.82 -0.61 11.19
N HIS A 132 -4.53 -1.75 11.17
CA HIS A 132 -5.93 -1.84 11.58
C HIS A 132 -6.16 -1.55 13.08
N ASP A 133 -5.19 -1.92 13.92
CA ASP A 133 -5.15 -1.78 15.37
C ASP A 133 -4.51 -0.45 15.84
N VAL A 134 -4.00 0.37 14.90
CA VAL A 134 -3.48 1.70 15.23
C VAL A 134 -4.64 2.62 15.61
N PRO A 135 -4.60 3.28 16.79
CA PRO A 135 -5.63 4.23 17.20
C PRO A 135 -5.87 5.31 16.14
N LEU A 136 -7.14 5.72 15.96
CA LEU A 136 -7.56 6.62 14.88
C LEU A 136 -6.80 7.95 14.88
N GLU A 137 -6.41 8.44 16.06
CA GLU A 137 -5.62 9.66 16.25
C GLU A 137 -4.20 9.60 15.64
N TYR A 138 -3.63 8.39 15.54
CA TYR A 138 -2.30 8.13 14.96
C TYR A 138 -2.37 7.46 13.58
N LYS A 139 -3.58 7.17 13.11
CA LYS A 139 -3.78 6.47 11.84
C LYS A 139 -3.44 7.39 10.67
N MET A 140 -2.58 6.90 9.78
CA MET A 140 -2.19 7.57 8.54
C MET A 140 -2.58 6.70 7.36
N SER A 141 -3.19 7.30 6.33
CA SER A 141 -3.54 6.54 5.13
C SER A 141 -2.30 6.17 4.33
N MET A 142 -2.35 5.05 3.59
CA MET A 142 -1.22 4.60 2.77
C MET A 142 -0.77 5.68 1.77
N ARG A 143 -1.73 6.36 1.11
CA ARG A 143 -1.44 7.50 0.21
C ARG A 143 -0.67 8.63 0.90
N PHE A 144 -1.00 8.91 2.17
CA PHE A 144 -0.27 9.93 2.94
C PHE A 144 1.15 9.48 3.27
N LEU A 145 1.32 8.22 3.68
CA LEU A 145 2.65 7.65 3.96
C LEU A 145 3.53 7.61 2.70
N GLU A 146 2.99 7.22 1.55
CA GLU A 146 3.69 7.27 0.26
C GLU A 146 4.13 8.69 -0.10
N LYS A 147 3.27 9.69 0.13
CA LYS A 147 3.62 11.10 -0.05
C LYS A 147 4.74 11.52 0.90
N LEU A 148 4.71 11.12 2.17
CA LEU A 148 5.80 11.41 3.10
C LEU A 148 7.10 10.73 2.67
N LYS A 149 7.03 9.49 2.19
CA LYS A 149 8.19 8.73 1.68
C LYS A 149 8.80 9.44 0.48
N SER A 150 8.01 9.83 -0.52
CA SER A 150 8.52 10.48 -1.74
C SER A 150 9.17 11.84 -1.45
N GLN A 151 8.75 12.52 -0.39
CA GLN A 151 9.36 13.77 0.06
C GLN A 151 10.54 13.58 1.03
N SER A 152 10.99 12.36 1.28
CA SER A 152 12.06 12.07 2.24
C SER A 152 13.28 11.56 1.50
N SER A 153 14.46 12.13 1.76
CA SER A 153 15.71 11.68 1.13
C SER A 153 16.25 10.36 1.68
N GLY A 154 15.59 9.79 2.70
CA GLY A 154 15.96 8.51 3.29
C GLY A 154 15.07 8.14 4.48
N PRO A 155 15.26 6.95 5.05
CA PRO A 155 14.39 6.39 6.07
C PRO A 155 14.44 7.17 7.39
N GLY A 156 15.59 7.74 7.77
CA GLY A 156 15.67 8.62 8.93
C GLY A 156 14.85 9.91 8.76
N ASN A 157 14.86 10.53 7.57
CA ASN A 157 14.05 11.74 7.30
C ASN A 157 12.55 11.40 7.20
N PHE A 158 12.23 10.22 6.67
CA PHE A 158 10.87 9.70 6.67
C PHE A 158 10.34 9.49 8.10
N ALA A 159 11.14 8.87 8.97
CA ALA A 159 10.82 8.69 10.38
C ALA A 159 10.62 10.03 11.11
N VAL A 160 11.43 11.04 10.80
CA VAL A 160 11.25 12.40 11.33
C VAL A 160 9.86 12.95 10.97
N LYS A 161 9.43 12.86 9.71
CA LYS A 161 8.11 13.37 9.29
C LYS A 161 6.96 12.62 9.95
N ILE A 162 7.08 11.30 10.10
CA ILE A 162 6.10 10.50 10.85
C ILE A 162 6.08 10.95 12.32
N SER A 163 7.25 11.13 12.94
CA SER A 163 7.36 11.55 14.34
C SER A 163 6.72 12.92 14.60
N GLU A 164 6.88 13.89 13.68
CA GLU A 164 6.24 15.20 13.78
C GLU A 164 4.71 15.09 13.76
N ARG A 165 4.15 14.08 13.08
CA ARG A 165 2.72 13.81 13.04
C ARG A 165 2.21 13.04 14.25
N LEU A 166 3.04 12.19 14.85
CA LEU A 166 2.72 11.41 16.07
C LEU A 166 2.88 12.21 17.36
N TYR A 167 3.75 13.23 17.36
CA TYR A 167 4.03 14.06 18.54
C TYR A 167 3.87 15.56 18.24
N PRO A 168 2.74 16.01 17.66
CA PRO A 168 2.57 17.40 17.24
C PRO A 168 2.77 18.40 18.38
N GLU A 169 2.43 18.03 19.61
CA GLU A 169 2.61 18.81 20.83
C GLU A 169 4.09 19.13 21.12
N LEU A 170 5.02 18.30 20.67
CA LEU A 170 6.46 18.52 20.89
C LEU A 170 7.05 19.58 19.95
N PHE A 171 6.41 19.84 18.82
CA PHE A 171 6.90 20.73 17.76
C PHE A 171 6.22 22.11 17.77
N THR A 172 5.62 22.50 18.89
CA THR A 172 5.02 23.81 19.11
C THR A 172 6.07 24.90 19.36
N ALA A 173 5.63 26.16 19.44
CA ALA A 173 6.50 27.30 19.76
C ALA A 173 7.21 27.18 21.13
N GLU A 174 6.67 26.35 22.03
CA GLU A 174 7.23 26.06 23.35
C GLU A 174 8.45 25.14 23.31
N ASN A 175 8.74 24.52 22.15
CA ASN A 175 9.90 23.65 21.93
C ASN A 175 9.99 22.49 22.95
N LEU A 176 8.86 21.91 23.34
CA LEU A 176 8.81 20.80 24.31
C LEU A 176 9.72 19.63 23.89
N ARG A 177 9.90 19.40 22.58
CA ARG A 177 10.83 18.40 22.03
C ARG A 177 12.25 18.41 22.63
N LEU A 178 12.76 19.56 23.07
CA LEU A 178 14.11 19.67 23.65
C LEU A 178 14.27 18.87 24.96
N LYS A 179 13.17 18.68 25.68
CA LYS A 179 13.08 17.90 26.93
C LYS A 179 13.02 16.38 26.70
N TYR A 180 12.83 15.95 25.45
CA TYR A 180 12.64 14.55 25.11
C TYR A 180 13.83 13.97 24.36
N SER A 181 13.95 12.65 24.43
CA SER A 181 14.77 11.83 23.54
C SER A 181 14.10 10.49 23.32
N TYR A 182 14.53 9.77 22.28
CA TYR A 182 13.89 8.52 21.88
C TYR A 182 13.84 7.45 22.99
N PHE A 183 14.87 7.35 23.82
CA PHE A 183 14.96 6.39 24.95
C PHE A 183 15.03 7.08 26.32
N GLY A 184 14.84 8.40 26.40
CA GLY A 184 15.03 9.16 27.63
C GLY A 184 16.49 9.19 28.14
N GLY A 185 16.65 9.72 29.35
CA GLY A 185 17.91 9.69 30.11
C GLY A 185 18.96 10.72 29.68
N GLY A 186 20.23 10.35 29.85
CA GLY A 186 21.40 11.21 29.65
C GLY A 186 21.61 12.24 30.77
N VAL A 187 22.64 13.07 30.64
CA VAL A 187 23.05 14.07 31.66
C VAL A 187 21.93 15.07 32.00
N LEU A 188 21.01 15.30 31.05
CA LEU A 188 19.89 16.24 31.20
C LEU A 188 18.59 15.58 31.66
N ASN A 189 18.62 14.29 32.02
CA ASN A 189 17.43 13.52 32.45
C ASN A 189 16.24 13.71 31.51
N LYS A 190 16.47 13.57 30.20
CA LYS A 190 15.43 13.77 29.19
C LYS A 190 14.32 12.74 29.36
N GLN A 191 13.10 13.15 29.07
CA GLN A 191 11.95 12.26 29.03
C GLN A 191 12.03 11.34 27.81
N GLU A 192 11.56 10.10 27.98
CA GLU A 192 11.40 9.16 26.88
C GLU A 192 10.17 9.54 26.04
N LEU A 193 10.23 9.30 24.73
CA LEU A 193 9.03 9.37 23.89
C LEU A 193 8.04 8.27 24.28
N ASP A 194 6.75 8.57 24.15
CA ASP A 194 5.68 7.61 24.41
C ASP A 194 5.94 6.25 23.71
N PRO A 195 6.03 5.13 24.46
CA PRO A 195 6.37 3.82 23.89
C PRO A 195 5.39 3.32 22.83
N GLN A 196 4.09 3.55 23.00
CA GLN A 196 3.07 3.10 22.05
C GLN A 196 3.25 3.82 20.71
N ARG A 197 3.45 5.15 20.74
CA ARG A 197 3.72 5.93 19.52
C ARG A 197 5.05 5.56 18.86
N LYS A 198 6.06 5.12 19.63
CA LYS A 198 7.31 4.59 19.06
C LYS A 198 7.11 3.29 18.30
N GLU A 199 6.27 2.40 18.81
CA GLU A 199 5.89 1.16 18.12
C GLU A 199 5.15 1.46 16.81
N ILE A 200 4.22 2.41 16.84
CA ILE A 200 3.51 2.88 15.64
C ILE A 200 4.49 3.48 14.63
N LEU A 201 5.43 4.33 15.07
CA LEU A 201 6.50 4.86 14.22
C LEU A 201 7.31 3.74 13.57
N GLN A 202 7.68 2.72 14.35
CA GLN A 202 8.44 1.57 13.87
C GLN A 202 7.69 0.83 12.76
N ARG A 203 6.41 0.53 12.98
CA ARG A 203 5.56 -0.14 11.99
C ARG A 203 5.45 0.63 10.69
N TYR A 204 5.25 1.96 10.75
CA TYR A 204 5.19 2.79 9.54
C TYR A 204 6.52 2.88 8.80
N VAL A 205 7.66 2.87 9.50
CA VAL A 205 8.97 2.90 8.82
C VAL A 205 9.25 1.55 8.16
N LEU A 206 9.00 0.45 8.87
CA LEU A 206 9.29 -0.91 8.39
C LEU A 206 8.41 -1.32 7.21
N SER A 207 7.21 -0.76 7.06
CA SER A 207 6.36 -1.03 5.88
C SER A 207 6.98 -0.56 4.57
N PHE A 208 7.95 0.35 4.61
CA PHE A 208 8.66 0.86 3.42
C PHE A 208 10.15 0.54 3.39
N TYR A 209 10.74 0.21 4.55
CA TYR A 209 12.16 -0.03 4.75
C TYR A 209 12.37 -1.24 5.70
N PRO A 210 12.01 -2.46 5.25
CA PRO A 210 12.07 -3.66 6.09
C PRO A 210 13.48 -4.01 6.58
N GLU A 211 14.53 -3.56 5.90
CA GLU A 211 15.93 -3.75 6.29
C GLU A 211 16.27 -3.10 7.66
N TYR A 212 15.46 -2.13 8.12
CA TYR A 212 15.60 -1.49 9.42
C TYR A 212 14.98 -2.30 10.58
N GLN A 213 14.54 -3.53 10.32
CA GLN A 213 14.22 -4.49 11.39
C GLN A 213 15.45 -4.78 12.25
N ASN A 214 16.66 -4.65 11.69
CA ASN A 214 17.91 -4.75 12.44
C ASN A 214 18.02 -3.63 13.49
N PRO A 215 18.14 -3.95 14.80
CA PRO A 215 18.20 -2.95 15.87
C PRO A 215 19.36 -1.96 15.77
N ASP A 216 20.50 -2.37 15.22
CA ASP A 216 21.69 -1.51 15.11
C ASP A 216 21.53 -0.50 13.97
N LEU A 217 20.94 -0.93 12.85
CA LEU A 217 20.55 -0.01 11.76
C LEU A 217 19.44 0.94 12.21
N TRP A 218 18.45 0.43 12.95
CA TRP A 218 17.39 1.25 13.55
C TRP A 218 17.98 2.34 14.46
N LYS A 219 18.87 1.96 15.38
CA LYS A 219 19.51 2.89 16.31
C LYS A 219 20.38 3.93 15.59
N SER A 220 21.24 3.48 14.68
CA SER A 220 22.22 4.35 14.01
C SER A 220 21.61 5.32 13.00
N GLN A 221 20.52 4.95 12.33
CA GLN A 221 19.92 5.78 11.25
C GLN A 221 18.60 6.41 11.66
N ILE A 222 17.70 5.65 12.30
CA ILE A 222 16.36 6.14 12.61
C ILE A 222 16.36 6.91 13.92
N VAL A 223 16.80 6.27 15.01
CA VAL A 223 16.83 6.88 16.34
C VAL A 223 17.76 8.10 16.37
N ALA A 224 18.94 8.00 15.73
CA ALA A 224 19.86 9.12 15.61
C ALA A 224 19.20 10.33 14.93
N LYS A 225 18.47 10.11 13.83
CA LYS A 225 17.83 11.19 13.07
C LYS A 225 16.64 11.82 13.79
N VAL A 226 15.81 11.00 14.44
CA VAL A 226 14.71 11.50 15.29
C VAL A 226 15.28 12.34 16.44
N ASN A 227 16.31 11.85 17.14
CA ASN A 227 16.96 12.61 18.21
C ASN A 227 17.63 13.90 17.72
N GLU A 228 18.19 13.90 16.51
CA GLU A 228 18.71 15.12 15.89
C GLU A 228 17.59 16.16 15.74
N ASN A 229 16.43 15.75 15.24
CA ASN A 229 15.28 16.64 15.07
C ASN A 229 14.75 17.18 16.41
N LEU A 230 14.67 16.32 17.44
CA LEU A 230 14.24 16.71 18.78
C LEU A 230 15.15 17.75 19.43
N ARG A 231 16.43 17.84 19.04
CA ARG A 231 17.41 18.80 19.58
C ARG A 231 17.41 20.15 18.86
N ARG A 232 16.86 20.24 17.64
CA ARG A 232 16.85 21.50 16.87
C ARG A 232 15.80 22.43 17.48
N PRO A 233 16.11 23.66 17.92
CA PRO A 233 15.08 24.64 18.31
C PRO A 233 14.34 25.19 17.08
N VAL A 234 13.10 25.62 17.24
CA VAL A 234 12.37 26.37 16.19
C VAL A 234 13.16 27.64 15.89
N GLN A 235 13.61 27.78 14.64
CA GLN A 235 14.25 29.01 14.19
C GLN A 235 13.19 30.13 14.20
N ARG A 236 13.26 31.02 15.19
CA ARG A 236 12.59 32.32 15.07
C ARG A 236 13.25 33.02 13.89
N LYS A 237 12.49 33.32 12.83
CA LYS A 237 12.96 34.20 11.76
C LYS A 237 13.45 35.47 12.45
N ARG A 238 14.77 35.72 12.44
CA ARG A 238 15.31 37.01 12.84
C ARG A 238 14.72 38.01 11.84
N VAL A 239 13.73 38.78 12.27
CA VAL A 239 13.32 39.99 11.55
C VAL A 239 14.59 40.83 11.49
N LYS A 240 15.22 40.92 10.33
CA LYS A 240 16.25 41.93 10.10
C LYS A 240 15.50 43.25 10.15
N ILE A 241 15.56 43.94 11.29
CA ILE A 241 15.20 45.36 11.34
C ILE A 241 16.20 46.03 10.38
N PRO A 242 15.76 46.69 9.30
CA PRO A 242 16.68 47.39 8.43
C PRO A 242 17.36 48.50 9.23
N ASP A 243 18.69 48.45 9.34
CA ASP A 243 19.54 49.45 9.97
C ASP A 243 19.62 50.71 9.10
N ASN A 244 18.51 51.43 8.94
CA ASN A 244 18.45 52.60 8.05
C ASN A 244 17.41 53.64 8.52
N GLU A 245 17.55 54.14 9.75
CA GLU A 245 17.02 55.46 10.13
C GLU A 245 18.10 56.18 10.94
N TRP A 246 19.00 56.91 10.26
CA TRP A 246 19.64 58.19 10.65
C TRP A 246 20.28 58.79 9.39
#